data_AF-A0A1F3E2Q1-F1
#
_entry.id   AF-A0A1F3E2Q1-F1
#
_cell.length_a   1.000
_cell.length_b   1.000
_cell.length_c   1.000
_cell.angle_alpha   90.00
_cell.angle_beta   90.00
_cell.angle_gamma   90.00
#
_symmetry.space_group_name_H-M   'P 1'
#
loop_
_entity.id
_entity.type
_entity.pdbx_description
1 polymer ?
#
loop_
_entity_poly.entity_id
_entity_poly.type
_entity_poly.pdbx_seq_one_letter_code
_entity_poly.pdbx_strand_id
1 'polypeptide(L)'
;MKQLLLSIIISIFIINMSLFAQVKFDYTGAESVIKYFTDTLNKNEQKILNHAGYQLILQHSKLFSSQPLTEENLSNSLKGKDDGFDFSGIKERTDTLLQIIQWLKNNEQEIINKFVNLPLNYLPKDYKQNAIIYFVIGGYNGIAFNEQICVNIDYKQFRDNNNEIKFYISHELFHIGFEKYHQLPDIFKAKTVKDLKAIVLSMTMNEGLATLTPYQKRIETNEISDNDYKTLLDSSALKIKINQFQEVLKYLDENSNKEITNEILGNILGQCSGDRLFYIVGCNIGLKIEEKYGKQKIIDLIKEPPEQFFETYKLIEQ
;
A
#
# COMPACT_ATOMS: atom_id res chain seq x y z
N MET A 1 8.86 50.90 13.24
CA MET A 1 9.74 49.74 12.95
C MET A 1 9.38 48.48 13.75
N LYS A 2 9.00 48.56 15.04
CA LYS A 2 8.61 47.36 15.84
C LYS A 2 7.26 46.70 15.45
N GLN A 3 6.30 47.44 14.88
CA GLN A 3 5.01 46.88 14.45
C GLN A 3 5.08 46.09 13.12
N LEU A 4 6.09 46.35 12.26
CA LEU A 4 6.23 45.65 10.97
C LEU A 4 6.80 44.22 11.13
N LEU A 5 7.56 43.97 12.20
CA LEU A 5 8.12 42.63 12.47
C LEU A 5 7.08 41.64 12.99
N LEU A 6 6.04 42.10 13.69
CA LEU A 6 5.03 41.20 14.27
C LEU A 6 4.08 40.63 13.19
N SER A 7 3.78 41.40 12.15
CA SER A 7 2.95 40.96 11.03
C SER A 7 3.63 39.90 10.15
N ILE A 8 4.97 39.95 10.02
CA ILE A 8 5.73 38.96 9.25
C ILE A 8 5.80 37.62 9.99
N ILE A 9 5.91 37.63 11.33
CA ILE A 9 5.94 36.41 12.15
C ILE A 9 4.59 35.69 12.14
N ILE A 10 3.48 36.43 12.16
CA ILE A 10 2.12 35.84 12.09
C ILE A 10 1.86 35.25 10.69
N SER A 11 2.32 35.90 9.62
CA SER A 11 2.18 35.36 8.26
C SER A 11 3.02 34.09 8.02
N ILE A 12 4.21 33.98 8.62
CA ILE A 12 5.03 32.75 8.54
C ILE A 12 4.38 31.58 9.29
N PHE A 13 3.62 31.85 10.36
CA PHE A 13 2.91 30.81 11.11
C PHE A 13 1.62 30.34 10.41
N ILE A 14 0.93 31.22 9.68
CA ILE A 14 -0.32 30.88 8.97
C ILE A 14 -0.04 30.12 7.66
N ILE A 15 1.10 30.35 7.00
CA ILE A 15 1.45 29.66 5.74
C ILE A 15 1.84 28.18 5.96
N ASN A 16 2.22 27.77 7.17
CA ASN A 16 2.56 26.37 7.44
C ASN A 16 1.38 25.50 7.88
N MET A 17 0.22 26.05 8.25
CA MET A 17 -0.92 25.20 8.66
C MET A 17 -1.68 24.57 7.48
N SER A 18 -1.47 25.02 6.24
CA SER A 18 -2.20 24.52 5.07
C SER A 18 -1.60 23.27 4.41
N LEU A 19 -0.53 22.69 4.96
CA LEU A 19 0.21 21.58 4.35
C LEU A 19 0.30 20.31 5.22
N PHE A 20 -0.29 20.29 6.41
CA PHE A 20 -0.24 19.09 7.24
C PHE A 20 -1.25 18.04 6.76
N ALA A 21 -0.74 16.84 6.47
CA ALA A 21 -1.55 15.65 6.26
C ALA A 21 -2.50 15.45 7.46
N GLN A 22 -3.79 15.25 7.19
CA GLN A 22 -4.78 14.97 8.22
C GLN A 22 -4.94 13.46 8.33
N VAL A 23 -4.08 12.82 9.14
CA VAL A 23 -4.13 11.37 9.34
C VAL A 23 -4.50 11.05 10.79
N LYS A 24 -5.50 10.17 10.95
CA LYS A 24 -5.96 9.67 12.27
C LYS A 24 -5.63 8.20 12.42
N PHE A 25 -5.28 7.79 13.62
CA PHE A 25 -4.88 6.42 13.96
C PHE A 25 -5.97 5.82 14.84
N ASP A 26 -6.48 4.65 14.46
CA ASP A 26 -7.53 3.93 15.18
C ASP A 26 -7.05 2.52 15.53
N TYR A 27 -6.88 2.26 16.83
CA TYR A 27 -6.41 0.98 17.37
C TYR A 27 -7.55 0.05 17.80
N THR A 28 -8.79 0.53 17.75
CA THR A 28 -9.91 -0.12 18.44
C THR A 28 -10.29 -1.46 17.80
N GLY A 29 -9.97 -1.67 16.52
CA GLY A 29 -10.11 -2.94 15.82
C GLY A 29 -9.21 -4.03 16.42
N ALA A 30 -7.89 -3.81 16.41
CA ALA A 30 -6.92 -4.73 17.01
C ALA A 30 -7.17 -4.96 18.50
N GLU A 31 -7.44 -3.91 19.28
CA GLU A 31 -7.76 -4.02 20.71
C GLU A 31 -9.01 -4.86 20.96
N SER A 32 -10.02 -4.76 20.08
CA SER A 32 -11.25 -5.55 20.21
C SER A 32 -11.02 -7.03 19.93
N VAL A 33 -10.16 -7.38 18.96
CA VAL A 33 -9.76 -8.77 18.71
C VAL A 33 -8.95 -9.34 19.88
N ILE A 34 -7.95 -8.62 20.39
CA ILE A 34 -7.17 -9.06 21.56
C ILE A 34 -8.11 -9.31 22.74
N LYS A 35 -9.03 -8.38 23.02
CA LYS A 35 -10.02 -8.55 24.08
C LYS A 35 -10.91 -9.78 23.85
N TYR A 36 -11.38 -10.00 22.62
CA TYR A 36 -12.24 -11.14 22.30
C TYR A 36 -11.55 -12.49 22.59
N PHE A 37 -10.24 -12.61 22.37
CA PHE A 37 -9.48 -13.85 22.63
C PHE A 37 -8.94 -13.99 24.06
N THR A 38 -8.89 -12.91 24.84
CA THR A 38 -8.34 -12.92 26.22
C THR A 38 -9.38 -12.77 27.32
N ASP A 39 -10.48 -12.06 27.08
CA ASP A 39 -11.58 -11.88 28.02
C ASP A 39 -12.67 -12.93 27.75
N THR A 40 -12.69 -13.99 28.56
CA THR A 40 -13.67 -15.08 28.44
C THR A 40 -15.10 -14.67 28.82
N LEU A 41 -15.27 -13.54 29.52
CA LEU A 41 -16.57 -13.08 30.02
C LEU A 41 -17.23 -12.05 29.11
N ASN A 42 -16.45 -11.25 28.35
CA ASN A 42 -16.97 -10.16 27.52
C ASN A 42 -16.57 -10.26 26.05
N LYS A 43 -16.87 -11.40 25.41
CA LYS A 43 -16.71 -11.55 23.96
C LYS A 43 -17.76 -10.73 23.22
N ASN A 44 -17.33 -9.63 22.60
CA ASN A 44 -18.20 -8.78 21.78
C ASN A 44 -17.85 -8.94 20.29
N GLU A 45 -18.29 -10.03 19.69
CA GLU A 45 -18.13 -10.33 18.26
C GLU A 45 -18.67 -9.20 17.38
N GLN A 46 -19.84 -8.64 17.74
CA GLN A 46 -20.50 -7.57 16.99
C GLN A 46 -19.65 -6.29 16.93
N LYS A 47 -18.86 -5.99 17.95
CA LYS A 47 -17.93 -4.85 17.91
C LYS A 47 -16.87 -5.03 16.82
N ILE A 48 -16.38 -6.24 16.60
CA ILE A 48 -15.38 -6.55 15.56
C ILE A 48 -16.03 -6.54 14.19
N LEU A 49 -17.18 -7.23 14.03
CA LEU A 49 -17.90 -7.30 12.76
C LEU A 49 -18.28 -5.90 12.24
N ASN A 50 -18.74 -5.01 13.11
CA ASN A 50 -19.17 -3.66 12.72
C ASN A 50 -18.02 -2.63 12.67
N HIS A 51 -16.79 -3.00 12.97
CA HIS A 51 -15.67 -2.07 12.99
C HIS A 51 -15.24 -1.67 11.56
N ALA A 52 -15.03 -0.37 11.35
CA ALA A 52 -14.78 0.20 10.01
C ALA A 52 -13.56 -0.44 9.30
N GLY A 53 -12.47 -0.71 10.01
CA GLY A 53 -11.30 -1.38 9.44
C GLY A 53 -11.58 -2.79 8.89
N TYR A 54 -12.47 -3.56 9.52
CA TYR A 54 -12.85 -4.89 9.02
C TYR A 54 -13.82 -4.76 7.84
N GLN A 55 -14.77 -3.83 7.92
CA GLN A 55 -15.67 -3.52 6.80
C GLN A 55 -14.90 -3.07 5.55
N LEU A 56 -13.81 -2.32 5.73
CA LEU A 56 -12.91 -1.94 4.65
C LEU A 56 -12.26 -3.17 3.98
N ILE A 57 -11.80 -4.15 4.77
CA ILE A 57 -11.24 -5.41 4.25
C ILE A 57 -12.26 -6.16 3.41
N LEU A 58 -13.50 -6.28 3.89
CA LEU A 58 -14.56 -6.97 3.16
C LEU A 58 -14.91 -6.26 1.85
N GLN A 59 -15.01 -4.93 1.88
CA GLN A 59 -15.25 -4.11 0.68
C GLN A 59 -14.13 -4.24 -0.34
N HIS A 60 -12.88 -4.15 0.10
CA HIS A 60 -11.71 -4.31 -0.76
C HIS A 60 -11.68 -5.72 -1.38
N SER A 61 -11.89 -6.77 -0.58
CA SER A 61 -11.92 -8.15 -1.06
C SER A 61 -13.00 -8.37 -2.12
N LYS A 62 -14.17 -7.74 -1.97
CA LYS A 62 -15.26 -7.80 -2.97
C LYS A 62 -14.88 -7.23 -4.33
N LEU A 63 -13.99 -6.24 -4.38
CA LEU A 63 -13.57 -5.59 -5.63
C LEU A 63 -12.42 -6.34 -6.30
N PHE A 64 -11.51 -6.92 -5.52
CA PHE A 64 -10.22 -7.38 -6.03
C PHE A 64 -9.95 -8.88 -5.85
N SER A 65 -10.78 -9.61 -5.10
CA SER A 65 -10.64 -11.06 -4.90
C SER A 65 -11.61 -11.83 -5.79
N SER A 66 -11.13 -12.93 -6.39
CA SER A 66 -11.99 -13.92 -7.04
C SER A 66 -12.84 -14.71 -6.04
N GLN A 67 -12.45 -14.71 -4.77
CA GLN A 67 -13.19 -15.26 -3.64
C GLN A 67 -13.33 -14.17 -2.57
N PRO A 68 -14.33 -13.29 -2.69
CA PRO A 68 -14.56 -12.21 -1.74
C PRO A 68 -14.77 -12.71 -0.30
N LEU A 69 -14.11 -12.06 0.65
CA LEU A 69 -14.38 -12.22 2.07
C LEU A 69 -15.76 -11.63 2.42
N THR A 70 -16.45 -12.28 3.35
CA THR A 70 -17.76 -11.88 3.88
C THR A 70 -17.73 -11.73 5.40
N GLU A 71 -18.77 -11.14 5.97
CA GLU A 71 -18.94 -11.09 7.43
C GLU A 71 -19.04 -12.49 8.05
N GLU A 72 -19.60 -13.46 7.31
CA GLU A 72 -19.64 -14.86 7.74
C GLU A 72 -18.24 -15.43 7.87
N ASN A 73 -17.35 -15.15 6.90
CA ASN A 73 -15.95 -15.58 6.95
C ASN A 73 -15.22 -15.00 8.18
N LEU A 74 -15.43 -13.71 8.47
CA LEU A 74 -14.88 -13.05 9.67
C LEU A 74 -15.42 -13.66 10.97
N SER A 75 -16.74 -13.87 11.05
CA SER A 75 -17.43 -14.51 12.19
C SER A 75 -16.94 -15.95 12.42
N ASN A 76 -16.82 -16.74 11.36
CA ASN A 76 -16.27 -18.10 11.39
C ASN A 76 -14.82 -18.10 11.89
N SER A 77 -14.02 -17.15 11.41
CA SER A 77 -12.63 -16.99 11.84
C SER A 77 -12.49 -16.63 13.32
N LEU A 78 -13.33 -15.72 13.83
CA LEU A 78 -13.40 -15.41 15.27
C LEU A 78 -13.82 -16.63 16.11
N LYS A 79 -14.49 -17.61 15.51
CA LYS A 79 -14.86 -18.88 16.16
C LYS A 79 -13.79 -19.97 16.01
N GLY A 80 -12.63 -19.63 15.46
CA GLY A 80 -11.46 -20.50 15.33
C GLY A 80 -11.44 -21.36 14.06
N LYS A 81 -12.30 -21.07 13.07
CA LYS A 81 -12.21 -21.70 11.75
C LYS A 81 -11.18 -20.96 10.89
N ASP A 82 -10.46 -21.66 10.03
CA ASP A 82 -9.61 -21.02 9.03
C ASP A 82 -10.48 -20.60 7.84
N ASP A 83 -10.95 -19.35 7.87
CA ASP A 83 -11.93 -18.84 6.90
C ASP A 83 -11.58 -17.40 6.48
N GLY A 84 -10.34 -17.21 6.03
CA GLY A 84 -9.85 -15.96 5.42
C GLY A 84 -9.29 -14.91 6.39
N PHE A 85 -9.55 -15.03 7.70
CA PHE A 85 -8.86 -14.23 8.71
C PHE A 85 -8.06 -15.14 9.67
N ASP A 86 -6.74 -15.00 9.67
CA ASP A 86 -5.90 -15.75 10.60
C ASP A 86 -5.92 -15.10 12.00
N PHE A 87 -6.67 -15.73 12.91
CA PHE A 87 -6.63 -15.45 14.35
C PHE A 87 -6.00 -16.58 15.16
N SER A 88 -5.28 -17.49 14.50
CA SER A 88 -4.62 -18.60 15.17
C SER A 88 -3.49 -18.07 16.06
N GLY A 89 -3.42 -18.57 17.29
CA GLY A 89 -2.32 -18.23 18.19
C GLY A 89 -2.35 -16.81 18.79
N ILE A 90 -3.47 -16.08 18.71
CA ILE A 90 -3.58 -14.70 19.23
C ILE A 90 -3.43 -14.66 20.76
N LYS A 91 -3.92 -15.67 21.47
CA LYS A 91 -3.81 -15.75 22.92
C LYS A 91 -2.33 -15.84 23.35
N GLU A 92 -1.54 -16.60 22.61
CA GLU A 92 -0.11 -16.80 22.81
C GLU A 92 0.71 -15.56 22.43
N ARG A 93 0.20 -14.73 21.50
CA ARG A 93 0.86 -13.51 21.02
C ARG A 93 0.33 -12.21 21.63
N THR A 94 -0.55 -12.29 22.63
CA THR A 94 -1.22 -11.09 23.17
C THR A 94 -0.24 -10.04 23.66
N ASP A 95 0.79 -10.43 24.43
CA ASP A 95 1.77 -9.47 24.96
C ASP A 95 2.54 -8.77 23.83
N THR A 96 2.94 -9.52 22.79
CA THR A 96 3.58 -8.96 21.59
C THR A 96 2.67 -7.95 20.90
N LEU A 97 1.40 -8.28 20.69
CA LEU A 97 0.45 -7.39 20.01
C LEU A 97 0.18 -6.11 20.82
N LEU A 98 0.07 -6.23 22.15
CA LEU A 98 -0.07 -5.08 23.03
C LEU A 98 1.18 -4.19 23.01
N GLN A 99 2.38 -4.79 22.94
CA GLN A 99 3.63 -4.05 22.78
C GLN A 99 3.68 -3.30 21.43
N ILE A 100 3.22 -3.91 20.34
CA ILE A 100 3.12 -3.25 19.03
C ILE A 100 2.16 -2.06 19.10
N ILE A 101 0.96 -2.23 19.67
CA ILE A 101 -0.03 -1.15 19.83
C ILE A 101 0.54 -0.01 20.67
N GLN A 102 1.16 -0.33 21.81
CA GLN A 102 1.75 0.69 22.68
C GLN A 102 2.90 1.43 21.97
N TRP A 103 3.73 0.70 21.22
CA TRP A 103 4.78 1.30 20.42
C TRP A 103 4.20 2.24 19.35
N LEU A 104 3.16 1.84 18.62
CA LEU A 104 2.52 2.68 17.63
C LEU A 104 1.98 3.98 18.25
N LYS A 105 1.24 3.88 19.37
CA LYS A 105 0.71 5.04 20.12
C LYS A 105 1.83 6.00 20.55
N ASN A 106 2.93 5.45 21.06
CA ASN A 106 4.08 6.25 21.50
C ASN A 106 4.84 6.92 20.35
N ASN A 107 4.66 6.43 19.10
CA ASN A 107 5.39 6.90 17.93
C ASN A 107 4.50 7.63 16.91
N GLU A 108 3.19 7.83 17.16
CA GLU A 108 2.26 8.43 16.19
C GLU A 108 2.80 9.74 15.57
N GLN A 109 3.28 10.65 16.40
CA GLN A 109 3.80 11.93 15.94
C GLN A 109 5.06 11.77 15.08
N GLU A 110 5.91 10.81 15.39
CA GLU A 110 7.06 10.50 14.54
C GLU A 110 6.61 9.95 13.18
N ILE A 111 5.63 9.03 13.20
CA ILE A 111 5.06 8.42 11.99
C ILE A 111 4.44 9.49 11.10
N ILE A 112 3.64 10.37 11.68
CA ILE A 112 3.02 11.50 10.96
C ILE A 112 4.09 12.40 10.35
N ASN A 113 5.08 12.81 11.14
CA ASN A 113 6.06 13.79 10.67
C ASN A 113 7.01 13.23 9.62
N LYS A 114 7.42 11.96 9.73
CA LYS A 114 8.47 11.37 8.90
C LYS A 114 8.00 10.44 7.79
N PHE A 115 6.83 9.80 7.94
CA PHE A 115 6.39 8.71 7.06
C PHE A 115 5.11 9.08 6.31
N VAL A 116 4.12 9.63 7.00
CA VAL A 116 2.86 10.07 6.37
C VAL A 116 3.08 11.13 5.28
N ASN A 117 4.15 11.93 5.39
CA ASN A 117 4.48 12.95 4.41
C ASN A 117 5.31 12.43 3.21
N LEU A 118 5.82 11.19 3.24
CA LEU A 118 6.63 10.65 2.14
C LEU A 118 5.88 10.61 0.80
N PRO A 119 4.60 10.16 0.73
CA PRO A 119 3.83 10.17 -0.51
C PRO A 119 3.73 11.55 -1.16
N LEU A 120 3.63 12.61 -0.35
CA LEU A 120 3.51 14.00 -0.85
C LEU A 120 4.73 14.46 -1.66
N ASN A 121 5.86 13.77 -1.54
CA ASN A 121 7.03 14.03 -2.38
C ASN A 121 6.83 13.57 -3.83
N TYR A 122 5.96 12.59 -4.06
CA TYR A 122 5.74 11.99 -5.37
C TYR A 122 4.36 12.34 -5.95
N LEU A 123 3.42 12.79 -5.12
CA LEU A 123 2.08 13.20 -5.55
C LEU A 123 2.03 14.64 -6.05
N PRO A 124 1.05 14.98 -6.92
CA PRO A 124 0.85 16.36 -7.36
C PRO A 124 0.62 17.34 -6.21
N LYS A 125 1.13 18.57 -6.36
CA LYS A 125 1.11 19.62 -5.31
C LYS A 125 -0.30 20.05 -4.89
N ASP A 126 -1.30 19.82 -5.73
CA ASP A 126 -2.71 20.09 -5.45
C ASP A 126 -3.37 19.02 -4.56
N TYR A 127 -2.74 17.85 -4.41
CA TYR A 127 -3.22 16.79 -3.54
C TYR A 127 -3.05 17.15 -2.05
N LYS A 128 -4.05 16.78 -1.25
CA LYS A 128 -4.02 16.91 0.22
C LYS A 128 -4.25 15.54 0.84
N GLN A 129 -3.27 15.05 1.59
CA GLN A 129 -3.39 13.77 2.28
C GLN A 129 -4.40 13.88 3.43
N ASN A 130 -5.47 13.09 3.33
CA ASN A 130 -6.44 12.87 4.40
C ASN A 130 -6.70 11.37 4.48
N ALA A 131 -6.54 10.78 5.66
CA ALA A 131 -6.79 9.35 5.84
C ALA A 131 -7.12 8.97 7.30
N ILE A 132 -7.84 7.86 7.46
CA ILE A 132 -7.94 7.14 8.73
C ILE A 132 -7.21 5.80 8.59
N ILE A 133 -6.29 5.52 9.50
CA ILE A 133 -5.53 4.27 9.55
C ILE A 133 -6.13 3.41 10.66
N TYR A 134 -6.78 2.32 10.28
CA TYR A 134 -7.29 1.30 11.18
C TYR A 134 -6.24 0.20 11.38
N PHE A 135 -5.79 0.02 12.61
CA PHE A 135 -4.97 -1.12 12.99
C PHE A 135 -5.87 -2.30 13.35
N VAL A 136 -5.67 -3.42 12.67
CA VAL A 136 -6.46 -4.65 12.82
C VAL A 136 -5.56 -5.85 13.03
N ILE A 137 -6.18 -6.99 13.30
CA ILE A 137 -5.53 -8.30 13.33
C ILE A 137 -6.23 -9.19 12.30
N GLY A 138 -5.46 -9.98 11.55
CA GLY A 138 -5.97 -10.87 10.49
C GLY A 138 -6.30 -10.13 9.18
N GLY A 139 -6.68 -10.90 8.15
CA GLY A 139 -6.96 -10.39 6.81
C GLY A 139 -5.68 -10.07 6.01
N TYR A 140 -5.76 -9.06 5.12
CA TYR A 140 -4.62 -8.60 4.32
C TYR A 140 -3.54 -7.91 5.18
N ASN A 141 -2.30 -7.86 4.69
CA ASN A 141 -1.19 -7.17 5.37
C ASN A 141 -1.44 -5.66 5.50
N GLY A 142 -1.88 -5.03 4.42
CA GLY A 142 -2.51 -3.72 4.45
C GLY A 142 -3.28 -3.44 3.17
N ILE A 143 -4.21 -2.50 3.25
CA ILE A 143 -5.05 -2.06 2.14
C ILE A 143 -5.30 -0.57 2.27
N ALA A 144 -5.43 0.10 1.14
CA ALA A 144 -5.85 1.49 1.04
C ALA A 144 -7.07 1.59 0.12
N PHE A 145 -8.12 2.28 0.57
CA PHE A 145 -9.31 2.51 -0.24
C PHE A 145 -10.13 3.66 0.36
N ASN A 146 -10.65 4.57 -0.47
CA ASN A 146 -11.57 5.64 -0.05
C ASN A 146 -11.10 6.46 1.17
N GLU A 147 -9.85 6.94 1.15
CA GLU A 147 -9.25 7.72 2.26
C GLU A 147 -9.17 6.93 3.59
N GLN A 148 -9.16 5.60 3.50
CA GLN A 148 -9.02 4.73 4.66
C GLN A 148 -7.91 3.71 4.38
N ILE A 149 -7.17 3.37 5.43
CA ILE A 149 -6.14 2.35 5.40
C ILE A 149 -6.46 1.32 6.46
N CYS A 150 -6.26 0.05 6.15
CA CYS A 150 -6.23 -1.01 7.15
C CYS A 150 -4.82 -1.58 7.21
N VAL A 151 -4.27 -1.78 8.40
CA VAL A 151 -2.96 -2.40 8.60
C VAL A 151 -3.10 -3.56 9.59
N ASN A 152 -2.81 -4.77 9.15
CA ASN A 152 -2.80 -5.96 10.00
C ASN A 152 -1.51 -6.04 10.79
N ILE A 153 -1.55 -5.63 12.07
CA ILE A 153 -0.36 -5.55 12.93
C ILE A 153 0.20 -6.93 13.34
N ASP A 154 -0.55 -8.01 13.14
CA ASP A 154 -0.11 -9.38 13.45
C ASP A 154 0.60 -10.06 12.27
N TYR A 155 0.73 -9.37 11.14
CA TYR A 155 1.49 -9.85 10.00
C TYR A 155 2.94 -10.16 10.43
N LYS A 156 3.46 -11.34 10.02
CA LYS A 156 4.73 -11.88 10.55
C LYS A 156 5.88 -10.86 10.46
N GLN A 157 6.01 -10.17 9.32
CA GLN A 157 7.04 -9.16 9.12
C GLN A 157 6.97 -8.02 10.14
N PHE A 158 5.76 -7.61 10.53
CA PHE A 158 5.56 -6.53 11.50
C PHE A 158 5.83 -6.99 12.93
N ARG A 159 5.56 -8.26 13.25
CA ARG A 159 5.96 -8.86 14.53
C ARG A 159 7.47 -8.99 14.68
N ASP A 160 8.15 -9.31 13.59
CA ASP A 160 9.61 -9.43 13.57
C ASP A 160 10.28 -8.04 13.62
N ASN A 161 9.66 -7.03 13.00
CA ASN A 161 10.15 -5.65 12.98
C ASN A 161 9.01 -4.63 12.90
N ASN A 162 8.66 -4.01 14.03
CA ASN A 162 7.60 -3.01 14.10
C ASN A 162 7.87 -1.76 13.23
N ASN A 163 9.14 -1.45 12.91
CA ASN A 163 9.47 -0.30 12.05
C ASN A 163 8.89 -0.46 10.63
N GLU A 164 8.72 -1.70 10.16
CA GLU A 164 8.13 -1.99 8.85
C GLU A 164 6.73 -1.38 8.72
N ILE A 165 5.95 -1.30 9.81
CA ILE A 165 4.61 -0.68 9.81
C ILE A 165 4.68 0.78 9.34
N LYS A 166 5.72 1.54 9.72
CA LYS A 166 5.83 2.97 9.36
C LYS A 166 6.02 3.16 7.86
N PHE A 167 6.84 2.31 7.25
CA PHE A 167 7.06 2.32 5.80
C PHE A 167 5.83 1.81 5.04
N TYR A 168 5.17 0.77 5.58
CA TYR A 168 3.95 0.23 5.00
C TYR A 168 2.82 1.26 5.00
N ILE A 169 2.66 2.05 6.08
CA ILE A 169 1.74 3.20 6.09
C ILE A 169 2.04 4.18 4.96
N SER A 170 3.32 4.45 4.66
CA SER A 170 3.70 5.35 3.58
C SER A 170 3.32 4.78 2.21
N HIS A 171 3.52 3.48 2.00
CA HIS A 171 3.10 2.75 0.80
C HIS A 171 1.59 2.88 0.59
N GLU A 172 0.80 2.54 1.60
CA GLU A 172 -0.67 2.57 1.52
C GLU A 172 -1.24 4.00 1.35
N LEU A 173 -0.64 5.01 1.98
CA LEU A 173 -1.04 6.41 1.79
C LEU A 173 -0.82 6.90 0.37
N PHE A 174 0.22 6.40 -0.33
CA PHE A 174 0.44 6.72 -1.73
C PHE A 174 -0.71 6.27 -2.61
N HIS A 175 -1.25 5.05 -2.40
CA HIS A 175 -2.39 4.57 -3.16
C HIS A 175 -3.61 5.50 -3.06
N ILE A 176 -3.91 6.03 -1.86
CA ILE A 176 -5.00 7.02 -1.69
C ILE A 176 -4.78 8.27 -2.55
N GLY A 177 -3.53 8.72 -2.66
CA GLY A 177 -3.17 9.85 -3.52
C GLY A 177 -3.27 9.52 -5.00
N PHE A 178 -2.76 8.37 -5.40
CA PHE A 178 -2.78 7.88 -6.76
C PHE A 178 -4.21 7.70 -7.30
N GLU A 179 -5.12 7.18 -6.46
CA GLU A 179 -6.54 6.97 -6.77
C GLU A 179 -7.30 8.26 -7.14
N LYS A 180 -6.79 9.44 -6.77
CA LYS A 180 -7.39 10.72 -7.19
C LYS A 180 -7.16 11.04 -8.67
N TYR A 181 -6.12 10.44 -9.27
CA TYR A 181 -5.71 10.68 -10.66
C TYR A 181 -5.99 9.47 -11.55
N HIS A 182 -6.02 8.27 -10.96
CA HIS A 182 -6.27 7.02 -11.65
C HIS A 182 -7.37 6.23 -10.97
N GLN A 183 -8.39 5.83 -11.74
CA GLN A 183 -9.32 4.83 -11.26
C GLN A 183 -8.64 3.46 -11.30
N LEU A 184 -8.65 2.74 -10.18
CA LEU A 184 -8.14 1.36 -10.16
C LEU A 184 -8.89 0.50 -11.19
N PRO A 185 -8.18 -0.30 -11.99
CA PRO A 185 -8.82 -1.10 -13.01
C PRO A 185 -9.71 -2.18 -12.38
N ASP A 186 -10.90 -2.37 -12.96
CA ASP A 186 -11.75 -3.51 -12.65
C ASP A 186 -11.28 -4.73 -13.45
N ILE A 187 -10.55 -5.61 -12.76
CA ILE A 187 -9.91 -6.78 -13.38
C ILE A 187 -10.93 -7.71 -14.05
N PHE A 188 -12.14 -7.81 -13.49
CA PHE A 188 -13.19 -8.69 -14.00
C PHE A 188 -13.90 -8.13 -15.23
N LYS A 189 -13.66 -6.86 -15.58
CA LYS A 189 -14.19 -6.24 -16.81
C LYS A 189 -13.28 -6.40 -18.02
N ALA A 190 -12.06 -6.91 -17.86
CA ALA A 190 -11.17 -7.19 -18.99
C ALA A 190 -11.79 -8.25 -19.90
N LYS A 191 -11.80 -8.00 -21.21
CA LYS A 191 -12.34 -8.93 -22.23
C LYS A 191 -11.26 -9.43 -23.17
N THR A 192 -10.20 -8.65 -23.36
CA THR A 192 -9.12 -8.94 -24.28
C THR A 192 -7.77 -8.91 -23.57
N VAL A 193 -6.76 -9.53 -24.19
CA VAL A 193 -5.37 -9.42 -23.73
C VAL A 193 -4.87 -7.97 -23.75
N LYS A 194 -5.36 -7.14 -24.67
CA LYS A 194 -5.10 -5.70 -24.66
C LYS A 194 -5.62 -5.02 -23.39
N ASP A 195 -6.82 -5.36 -22.93
CA ASP A 195 -7.36 -4.84 -21.66
C ASP A 195 -6.47 -5.28 -20.48
N LEU A 196 -6.07 -6.56 -20.48
CA LEU A 196 -5.14 -7.09 -19.47
C LEU A 196 -3.80 -6.34 -19.47
N LYS A 197 -3.27 -5.97 -20.63
CA LYS A 197 -2.07 -5.14 -20.73
C LYS A 197 -2.26 -3.80 -20.02
N ALA A 198 -3.38 -3.11 -20.27
CA ALA A 198 -3.66 -1.85 -19.60
C ALA A 198 -3.71 -2.01 -18.06
N ILE A 199 -4.29 -3.11 -17.57
CA ILE A 199 -4.28 -3.47 -16.14
C ILE A 199 -2.85 -3.66 -15.63
N VAL A 200 -2.05 -4.48 -16.33
CA VAL A 200 -0.65 -4.76 -15.93
C VAL A 200 0.16 -3.47 -15.86
N LEU A 201 0.05 -2.58 -16.85
CA LEU A 201 0.77 -1.29 -16.83
C LEU A 201 0.29 -0.40 -15.67
N SER A 202 -1.02 -0.28 -15.47
CA SER A 202 -1.61 0.52 -14.39
C SER A 202 -1.17 0.02 -13.01
N MET A 203 -1.30 -1.29 -12.75
CA MET A 203 -0.90 -1.91 -11.48
C MET A 203 0.60 -1.80 -11.23
N THR A 204 1.42 -2.00 -12.26
CA THR A 204 2.88 -1.85 -12.13
C THR A 204 3.28 -0.42 -11.79
N MET A 205 2.64 0.59 -12.39
CA MET A 205 2.89 1.98 -12.04
C MET A 205 2.44 2.28 -10.61
N ASN A 206 1.23 1.86 -10.23
CA ASN A 206 0.66 2.11 -8.91
C ASN A 206 1.52 1.48 -7.80
N GLU A 207 1.75 0.16 -7.85
CA GLU A 207 2.53 -0.57 -6.84
C GLU A 207 4.00 -0.16 -6.86
N GLY A 208 4.54 0.09 -8.05
CA GLY A 208 5.91 0.53 -8.22
C GLY A 208 6.20 1.87 -7.56
N LEU A 209 5.33 2.86 -7.78
CA LEU A 209 5.48 4.19 -7.16
C LEU A 209 5.13 4.19 -5.67
N ALA A 210 4.21 3.33 -5.23
CA ALA A 210 3.97 3.10 -3.80
C ALA A 210 5.21 2.51 -3.11
N THR A 211 5.90 1.58 -3.77
CA THR A 211 7.16 0.98 -3.29
C THR A 211 8.33 1.98 -3.34
N LEU A 212 8.36 2.86 -4.35
CA LEU A 212 9.34 3.93 -4.46
C LEU A 212 9.22 4.95 -3.31
N THR A 213 7.99 5.23 -2.87
CA THR A 213 7.69 6.28 -1.90
C THR A 213 8.54 6.18 -0.60
N PRO A 214 8.62 5.02 0.08
CA PRO A 214 9.48 4.85 1.24
C PRO A 214 10.94 4.49 0.90
N TYR A 215 11.30 4.26 -0.37
CA TYR A 215 12.60 3.68 -0.76
C TYR A 215 13.79 4.45 -0.21
N GLN A 216 13.89 5.76 -0.49
CA GLN A 216 15.00 6.59 -0.01
C GLN A 216 15.09 6.54 1.53
N LYS A 217 13.94 6.59 2.21
CA LYS A 217 13.90 6.56 3.66
C LYS A 217 14.38 5.24 4.24
N ARG A 218 14.04 4.12 3.60
CA ARG A 218 14.52 2.78 4.00
C ARG A 218 16.03 2.66 3.87
N ILE A 219 16.61 3.21 2.80
CA ILE A 219 18.07 3.22 2.61
C ILE A 219 18.74 4.07 3.69
N GLU A 220 18.23 5.27 3.97
CA GLU A 220 18.76 6.16 5.01
C GLU A 220 18.79 5.51 6.41
N THR A 221 17.77 4.73 6.75
CA THR A 221 17.64 4.10 8.07
C THR A 221 18.12 2.65 8.09
N ASN A 222 18.63 2.13 6.97
CA ASN A 222 19.01 0.72 6.81
C ASN A 222 17.87 -0.28 7.13
N GLU A 223 16.63 0.10 6.85
CA GLU A 223 15.41 -0.72 7.08
C GLU A 223 15.03 -1.47 5.79
N ILE A 224 15.91 -2.38 5.39
CA ILE A 224 15.85 -3.15 4.13
C ILE A 224 15.49 -4.62 4.38
N SER A 225 14.70 -4.89 5.43
CA SER A 225 14.35 -6.25 5.81
C SER A 225 13.31 -6.89 4.88
N ASP A 226 12.48 -6.05 4.27
CA ASP A 226 11.49 -6.41 3.26
C ASP A 226 12.14 -6.95 1.97
N ASN A 227 11.55 -8.01 1.42
CA ASN A 227 12.12 -8.75 0.30
C ASN A 227 12.17 -7.94 -1.01
N ASP A 228 11.23 -7.03 -1.23
CA ASP A 228 11.21 -6.23 -2.45
C ASP A 228 12.43 -5.31 -2.49
N TYR A 229 12.77 -4.69 -1.36
CA TYR A 229 13.92 -3.80 -1.24
C TYR A 229 15.25 -4.57 -1.26
N LYS A 230 15.31 -5.76 -0.67
CA LYS A 230 16.46 -6.66 -0.85
C LYS A 230 16.68 -6.98 -2.33
N THR A 231 15.60 -7.28 -3.05
CA THR A 231 15.67 -7.59 -4.49
C THR A 231 16.08 -6.38 -5.31
N LEU A 232 15.57 -5.18 -5.00
CA LEU A 232 15.97 -3.93 -5.66
C LEU A 232 17.45 -3.59 -5.48
N LEU A 233 18.06 -4.00 -4.36
CA LEU A 233 19.48 -3.78 -4.07
C LEU A 233 20.41 -4.88 -4.61
N ASP A 234 19.87 -6.05 -4.97
CA ASP A 234 20.61 -7.13 -5.62
C ASP A 234 20.44 -7.05 -7.14
N SER A 235 21.48 -6.60 -7.84
CA SER A 235 21.47 -6.44 -9.29
C SER A 235 21.13 -7.72 -10.06
N SER A 236 21.51 -8.89 -9.53
CA SER A 236 21.26 -10.17 -10.19
C SER A 236 19.79 -10.57 -10.04
N ALA A 237 19.26 -10.46 -8.82
CA ALA A 237 17.86 -10.75 -8.53
C ALA A 237 16.92 -9.76 -9.26
N LEU A 238 17.25 -8.47 -9.24
CA LEU A 238 16.52 -7.44 -9.98
C LEU A 238 16.47 -7.73 -11.48
N LYS A 239 17.60 -8.11 -12.10
CA LYS A 239 17.65 -8.44 -13.52
C LYS A 239 16.73 -9.62 -13.88
N ILE A 240 16.62 -10.62 -13.00
CA ILE A 240 15.68 -11.73 -13.19
C ILE A 240 14.25 -11.19 -13.22
N LYS A 241 13.86 -10.33 -12.28
CA LYS A 241 12.51 -9.74 -12.23
C LYS A 241 12.20 -8.89 -13.46
N ILE A 242 13.16 -8.09 -13.91
CA ILE A 242 13.03 -7.29 -15.15
C ILE A 242 12.78 -8.20 -16.36
N ASN A 243 13.58 -9.25 -16.52
CA ASN A 243 13.42 -10.18 -17.65
C ASN A 243 12.04 -10.88 -17.61
N GLN A 244 11.61 -11.36 -16.44
CA GLN A 244 10.29 -11.97 -16.26
C GLN A 244 9.16 -11.00 -16.66
N PHE A 245 9.26 -9.73 -16.26
CA PHE A 245 8.27 -8.73 -16.62
C PHE A 245 8.29 -8.39 -18.13
N GLN A 246 9.47 -8.36 -18.75
CA GLN A 246 9.59 -8.18 -20.20
C GLN A 246 8.96 -9.34 -20.99
N GLU A 247 9.09 -10.57 -20.50
CA GLU A 247 8.41 -11.74 -21.08
C GLU A 247 6.89 -11.61 -20.99
N VAL A 248 6.36 -11.14 -19.85
CA VAL A 248 4.94 -10.82 -19.68
C VAL A 248 4.49 -9.77 -20.70
N LEU A 249 5.20 -8.64 -20.81
CA LEU A 249 4.84 -7.58 -21.77
C LEU A 249 4.88 -8.06 -23.22
N LYS A 250 5.90 -8.84 -23.59
CA LYS A 250 6.02 -9.43 -24.91
C LYS A 250 4.83 -10.32 -25.23
N TYR A 251 4.43 -11.20 -24.31
CA TYR A 251 3.25 -12.03 -24.48
C TYR A 251 1.99 -11.18 -24.70
N LEU A 252 1.79 -10.15 -23.87
CA LEU A 252 0.62 -9.27 -23.96
C LEU A 252 0.55 -8.52 -25.31
N ASP A 253 1.71 -8.12 -25.84
CA ASP A 253 1.82 -7.46 -27.14
C ASP A 253 1.50 -8.40 -28.31
N GLU A 254 2.14 -9.56 -28.34
CA GLU A 254 1.97 -10.57 -29.40
C GLU A 254 0.55 -11.16 -29.45
N ASN A 255 -0.20 -11.05 -28.35
CA ASN A 255 -1.54 -11.65 -28.20
C ASN A 255 -2.65 -10.62 -28.02
N SER A 256 -2.40 -9.33 -28.24
CA SER A 256 -3.31 -8.21 -27.91
C SER A 256 -4.78 -8.38 -28.34
N ASN A 257 -5.04 -8.98 -29.52
CA ASN A 257 -6.39 -9.17 -30.05
C ASN A 257 -7.11 -10.45 -29.55
N LYS A 258 -6.44 -11.29 -28.74
CA LYS A 258 -7.06 -12.51 -28.20
C LYS A 258 -8.05 -12.16 -27.09
N GLU A 259 -9.15 -12.91 -27.03
CA GLU A 259 -10.04 -12.91 -25.88
C GLU A 259 -9.29 -13.43 -24.65
N ILE A 260 -9.55 -12.82 -23.49
CA ILE A 260 -8.96 -13.24 -22.23
C ILE A 260 -9.69 -14.46 -21.68
N THR A 261 -8.95 -15.44 -21.19
CA THR A 261 -9.48 -16.58 -20.44
C THR A 261 -9.10 -16.47 -18.96
N ASN A 262 -9.81 -17.17 -18.07
CA ASN A 262 -9.44 -17.23 -16.65
C ASN A 262 -8.02 -17.75 -16.42
N GLU A 263 -7.54 -18.65 -17.29
CA GLU A 263 -6.17 -19.16 -17.27
C GLU A 263 -5.17 -18.06 -17.62
N ILE A 264 -5.39 -17.31 -18.71
CA ILE A 264 -4.52 -16.18 -19.09
C ILE A 264 -4.49 -15.14 -17.97
N LEU A 265 -5.67 -14.77 -17.46
CA LEU A 265 -5.81 -13.80 -16.38
C LEU A 265 -5.06 -14.25 -15.12
N GLY A 266 -5.31 -15.48 -14.68
CA GLY A 266 -4.70 -16.06 -13.49
C GLY A 266 -3.18 -16.23 -13.62
N ASN A 267 -2.68 -16.67 -14.77
CA ASN A 267 -1.25 -16.83 -15.00
C ASN A 267 -0.53 -15.48 -14.99
N ILE A 268 -1.02 -14.49 -15.74
CA ILE A 268 -0.35 -13.18 -15.85
C ILE A 268 -0.42 -12.40 -14.53
N LEU A 269 -1.61 -12.28 -13.92
CA LEU A 269 -1.75 -11.55 -12.67
C LEU A 269 -1.14 -12.30 -11.49
N GLY A 270 -1.28 -13.63 -11.48
CA GLY A 270 -0.65 -14.49 -10.48
C GLY A 270 0.87 -14.40 -10.52
N GLN A 271 1.47 -14.39 -11.72
CA GLN A 271 2.91 -14.17 -11.87
C GLN A 271 3.28 -12.75 -11.43
N CYS A 272 2.60 -11.70 -11.92
CA CYS A 272 2.98 -10.34 -11.59
C CYS A 272 2.83 -10.00 -10.10
N SER A 273 1.80 -10.51 -9.44
CA SER A 273 1.57 -10.32 -8.00
C SER A 273 2.44 -11.25 -7.16
N GLY A 274 2.47 -12.54 -7.48
CA GLY A 274 3.18 -13.58 -6.72
C GLY A 274 4.69 -13.44 -6.78
N ASP A 275 5.25 -13.15 -7.97
CA ASP A 275 6.68 -12.88 -8.14
C ASP A 275 7.05 -11.43 -7.80
N ARG A 276 6.09 -10.63 -7.30
CA ARG A 276 6.26 -9.23 -6.91
C ARG A 276 6.75 -8.31 -8.05
N LEU A 277 6.42 -8.64 -9.30
CA LEU A 277 6.86 -7.87 -10.49
C LEU A 277 6.30 -6.45 -10.47
N PHE A 278 5.03 -6.26 -10.08
CA PHE A 278 4.40 -4.94 -10.01
C PHE A 278 5.19 -3.99 -9.10
N TYR A 279 5.66 -4.49 -7.96
CA TYR A 279 6.37 -3.74 -6.94
C TYR A 279 7.82 -3.47 -7.37
N ILE A 280 8.57 -4.54 -7.65
CA ILE A 280 10.02 -4.46 -7.87
C ILE A 280 10.32 -3.77 -9.21
N VAL A 281 9.68 -4.20 -10.30
CA VAL A 281 9.97 -3.64 -11.63
C VAL A 281 9.40 -2.24 -11.74
N GLY A 282 8.19 -2.01 -11.22
CA GLY A 282 7.61 -0.67 -11.18
C GLY A 282 8.47 0.32 -10.38
N CYS A 283 8.97 -0.08 -9.21
CA CYS A 283 9.86 0.76 -8.40
C CYS A 283 11.18 1.04 -9.13
N ASN A 284 11.78 0.03 -9.78
CA ASN A 284 13.00 0.22 -10.57
C ASN A 284 12.79 1.21 -11.73
N ILE A 285 11.65 1.12 -12.44
CA ILE A 285 11.29 2.09 -13.48
C ILE A 285 11.20 3.51 -12.89
N GLY A 286 10.51 3.66 -11.77
CA GLY A 286 10.38 4.94 -11.06
C GLY A 286 11.74 5.51 -10.64
N LEU A 287 12.63 4.67 -10.09
CA LEU A 287 14.01 5.06 -9.73
C LEU A 287 14.80 5.56 -10.94
N LYS A 288 14.72 4.86 -12.08
CA LYS A 288 15.44 5.23 -13.30
C LYS A 288 14.94 6.55 -13.88
N ILE A 289 13.63 6.77 -13.87
CA ILE A 289 13.03 8.04 -14.29
C ILE A 289 13.43 9.17 -13.33
N GLU A 290 13.37 8.94 -12.01
CA GLU A 290 13.79 9.94 -11.01
C GLU A 290 15.29 10.28 -11.14
N GLU A 291 16.15 9.28 -11.37
CA GLU A 291 17.59 9.44 -11.58
C GLU A 291 17.88 10.30 -12.82
N LYS A 292 17.17 10.06 -13.93
CA LYS A 292 17.43 10.74 -15.21
C LYS A 292 16.80 12.13 -15.30
N TYR A 293 15.55 12.26 -14.87
CA TYR A 293 14.70 13.44 -15.10
C TYR A 293 14.31 14.19 -13.83
N GLY A 294 14.64 13.64 -12.66
CA GLY A 294 14.28 14.19 -11.37
C GLY A 294 12.86 13.84 -10.91
N LYS A 295 12.62 14.03 -9.62
CA LYS A 295 11.34 13.73 -8.94
C LYS A 295 10.12 14.43 -9.55
N GLN A 296 10.29 15.64 -10.07
CA GLN A 296 9.20 16.38 -10.72
C GLN A 296 8.62 15.61 -11.91
N LYS A 297 9.44 14.87 -12.66
CA LYS A 297 8.95 14.05 -13.77
C LYS A 297 8.04 12.92 -13.30
N ILE A 298 8.31 12.31 -12.14
CA ILE A 298 7.41 11.32 -11.54
C ILE A 298 6.07 11.95 -11.19
N ILE A 299 6.08 13.12 -10.53
CA ILE A 299 4.87 13.86 -10.17
C ILE A 299 4.02 14.17 -11.41
N ASP A 300 4.66 14.62 -12.49
CA ASP A 300 3.96 14.94 -13.74
C ASP A 300 3.34 13.67 -14.35
N LEU A 301 4.08 12.56 -14.34
CA LEU A 301 3.60 11.27 -14.86
C LEU A 301 2.41 10.69 -14.09
N ILE A 302 2.22 11.02 -12.81
CA ILE A 302 1.02 10.59 -12.07
C ILE A 302 -0.27 11.12 -12.70
N LYS A 303 -0.24 12.24 -13.42
CA LYS A 303 -1.43 12.76 -14.12
C LYS A 303 -1.60 12.18 -15.52
N GLU A 304 -0.63 11.43 -16.01
CA GLU A 304 -0.61 10.87 -17.36
C GLU A 304 -1.07 9.40 -17.35
N PRO A 305 -1.56 8.87 -18.48
CA PRO A 305 -1.85 7.45 -18.61
C PRO A 305 -0.63 6.57 -18.29
N PRO A 306 -0.81 5.38 -17.69
CA PRO A 306 0.29 4.50 -17.31
C PRO A 306 1.27 4.22 -18.45
N GLU A 307 0.83 4.16 -19.69
CA GLU A 307 1.69 4.00 -20.87
C GLU A 307 2.81 5.04 -20.93
N GLN A 308 2.55 6.30 -20.56
CA GLN A 308 3.56 7.36 -20.56
C GLN A 308 4.69 7.13 -19.55
N PHE A 309 4.40 6.45 -18.43
CA PHE A 309 5.41 6.03 -17.47
C PHE A 309 6.39 5.04 -18.11
N PHE A 310 5.89 4.06 -18.86
CA PHE A 310 6.72 3.08 -19.57
C PHE A 310 7.44 3.67 -20.79
N GLU A 311 6.78 4.52 -21.58
CA GLU A 311 7.44 5.18 -22.71
C GLU A 311 8.57 6.10 -22.24
N THR A 312 8.37 6.82 -21.12
CA THR A 312 9.44 7.63 -20.51
C THR A 312 10.63 6.76 -20.10
N TYR A 313 10.39 5.57 -19.55
CA TYR A 313 11.44 4.62 -19.20
C TYR A 313 12.20 4.09 -20.41
N LYS A 314 11.50 3.72 -21.49
CA LYS A 314 12.13 3.21 -22.72
C LYS A 314 13.12 4.20 -23.33
N LEU A 315 12.89 5.51 -23.19
CA LEU A 315 13.82 6.56 -23.65
C LEU A 315 15.15 6.58 -22.86
N ILE A 316 15.22 5.94 -21.70
CA ILE A 316 16.43 5.83 -20.87
C ILE A 316 17.28 4.63 -21.28
N GLU A 317 16.63 3.54 -21.70
CA GLU A 317 17.27 2.27 -22.06
C GLU A 317 17.79 2.22 -23.52
N GLN A 318 17.60 3.29 -24.29
CA GLN A 318 18.11 3.46 -25.67
C GLN A 318 19.51 4.08 -25.70
#